data_AF-A0AA42EBT7-F1
#
_entry.id   AF-A0AA42EBT7-F1
#
_cell.length_a   1.000
_cell.length_b   1.000
_cell.length_c   1.000
_cell.angle_alpha   90.00
_cell.angle_beta   90.00
_cell.angle_gamma   90.00
#
_symmetry.space_group_name_H-M   'P 1'
#
loop_
_entity.id
_entity.type
_entity.pdbx_description
1 polymer ?
#
loop_
_entity_poly.entity_id
_entity_poly.type
_entity_poly.pdbx_seq_one_letter_code
_entity_poly.pdbx_strand_id
1 'polypeptide(L)'
;MRHERDGREIGRAQADLGAALMQQERLTEAIAAYAAAVAVNPGRAAEWLAEANYKMARVLRQRGDDAGAEAALREVIALRPDWPTAHVGLGMVLKDTGRLEEALRCHHEAVRLDPRSAAAWTTLGVALHAVDEFEAAEAAHRKAIALAPEAVEPCCNLGRLMHDLGRLDEARALHEAAVARAPDDGTARFNLATALLLDGDFARGFAEYEWRRRPGVLVPAVRSFAVPEWRGEPLHGRTLLLHAEQGLGDTLQFVRFVPVVAAHAARIVLEVQAPLAGLLARSLPGVAVVAAGTPLPPHDCHLPLLSLPVRLGTTLDTLPAAVPYLRPAPDTVAAWRERLAARAGLKVGLVWAGNPKHRFDRRRSLPLARLLPHLPAGGVALHSLQKDLRPDDRAALAGRPDIVDLSGALGDFSDTAAVVAALDLVVSVDSAVAHLSGALAKPTLLLTPHALDWRWLRDRADSPWYPTMRLIRQSRAGDWSDVLVRLQEALRAPADAAVV
;
A
#
# COMPACT_ATOMS: atom_id res chain seq x y z
N MET A 1 -56.64 -30.53 -10.54
CA MET A 1 -56.06 -31.87 -10.74
C MET A 1 -55.19 -32.03 -12.00
N ARG A 2 -55.67 -31.95 -13.26
CA ARG A 2 -54.78 -32.08 -14.46
C ARG A 2 -53.77 -30.92 -14.60
N HIS A 3 -54.22 -29.67 -14.54
CA HIS A 3 -53.32 -28.50 -14.62
C HIS A 3 -52.25 -28.43 -13.51
N GLU A 4 -52.55 -28.91 -12.29
CA GLU A 4 -51.58 -28.97 -11.19
C GLU A 4 -50.57 -30.13 -11.31
N ARG A 5 -50.88 -31.12 -12.15
CA ARG A 5 -50.01 -32.26 -12.44
C ARG A 5 -49.04 -31.89 -13.56
N ASP A 6 -49.55 -31.24 -14.60
CA ASP A 6 -48.76 -30.71 -15.72
C ASP A 6 -47.77 -29.63 -15.26
N GLY A 7 -48.18 -28.72 -14.35
CA GLY A 7 -47.26 -27.75 -13.75
C GLY A 7 -46.11 -28.40 -12.98
N ARG A 8 -46.38 -29.47 -12.22
CA ARG A 8 -45.33 -30.19 -11.48
C ARG A 8 -44.33 -30.90 -12.39
N GLU A 9 -44.78 -31.43 -13.52
CA GLU A 9 -43.89 -32.04 -14.53
C GLU A 9 -43.03 -30.99 -15.24
N ILE A 10 -43.61 -29.83 -15.57
CA ILE A 10 -42.87 -28.69 -16.15
C ILE A 10 -41.80 -28.19 -15.18
N GLY A 11 -42.14 -28.02 -13.89
CA GLY A 11 -41.18 -27.59 -12.87
C GLY A 11 -40.01 -28.57 -12.69
N ARG A 12 -40.28 -29.88 -12.78
CA ARG A 12 -39.23 -30.90 -12.72
C ARG A 12 -38.32 -30.86 -13.95
N ALA A 13 -38.90 -30.77 -15.16
CA ALA A 13 -38.14 -30.69 -16.39
C ALA A 13 -37.23 -29.45 -16.44
N GLN A 14 -37.71 -28.30 -15.95
CA GLN A 14 -36.92 -27.08 -15.83
C GLN A 14 -35.77 -27.23 -14.83
N ALA A 15 -35.98 -27.95 -13.73
CA ALA A 15 -34.92 -28.22 -12.78
C ALA A 15 -33.85 -29.18 -13.33
N ASP A 16 -34.25 -30.21 -14.07
CA ASP A 16 -33.33 -31.14 -14.73
C ASP A 16 -32.51 -30.43 -15.83
N LEU A 17 -33.15 -29.53 -16.59
CA LEU A 17 -32.47 -28.66 -17.56
C LEU A 17 -31.45 -27.74 -16.88
N GLY A 18 -31.83 -27.08 -15.78
CA GLY A 18 -30.92 -26.26 -14.99
C GLY A 18 -29.70 -27.05 -14.50
N ALA A 19 -29.89 -28.29 -14.05
CA ALA A 19 -28.80 -29.16 -13.60
C ALA A 19 -27.83 -29.53 -14.74
N ALA A 20 -28.34 -29.83 -15.93
CA ALA A 20 -27.51 -30.11 -17.10
C ALA A 20 -26.71 -28.88 -17.53
N LEU A 21 -27.34 -27.69 -17.55
CA LEU A 21 -26.67 -26.43 -17.90
C LEU A 21 -25.59 -26.04 -16.87
N MET A 22 -25.84 -26.32 -15.60
CA MET A 22 -24.89 -26.09 -14.51
C MET A 22 -23.63 -26.97 -14.65
N GLN A 23 -23.76 -28.21 -15.12
CA GLN A 23 -22.61 -29.07 -15.44
C GLN A 23 -21.80 -28.57 -16.64
N GLN A 24 -22.45 -27.85 -17.56
CA GLN A 24 -21.81 -27.22 -18.73
C GLN A 24 -21.28 -25.81 -18.44
N GLU A 25 -21.34 -25.34 -17.19
CA GLU A 25 -20.97 -23.97 -16.78
C GLU A 25 -21.75 -22.86 -17.52
N ARG A 26 -22.91 -23.17 -18.08
CA ARG A 26 -23.82 -22.22 -18.73
C ARG A 26 -24.69 -21.51 -17.69
N LEU A 27 -24.03 -20.74 -16.82
CA LEU A 27 -24.60 -20.22 -15.58
C LEU A 27 -25.87 -19.38 -15.79
N THR A 28 -25.89 -18.47 -16.77
CA THR A 28 -27.05 -17.62 -17.05
C THR A 28 -28.29 -18.43 -17.42
N GLU A 29 -28.10 -19.45 -18.25
CA GLU A 29 -29.19 -20.31 -18.72
C GLU A 29 -29.65 -21.26 -17.61
N ALA A 30 -28.70 -21.77 -16.80
CA ALA A 30 -28.99 -22.56 -15.62
C ALA A 30 -29.85 -21.78 -14.61
N ILE A 31 -29.49 -20.51 -14.33
CA ILE A 31 -30.25 -19.61 -13.46
C ILE A 31 -31.68 -19.41 -14.00
N ALA A 32 -31.84 -19.17 -15.30
CA ALA A 32 -33.16 -18.98 -15.91
C ALA A 32 -34.04 -20.24 -15.79
N ALA A 33 -33.47 -21.42 -16.06
CA ALA A 33 -34.18 -22.70 -15.93
C ALA A 33 -34.57 -22.99 -14.46
N TYR A 34 -33.66 -22.75 -13.50
CA TYR A 34 -33.98 -22.91 -12.09
C TYR A 34 -35.00 -21.90 -11.58
N ALA A 35 -34.96 -20.64 -12.02
CA ALA A 35 -35.97 -19.64 -11.67
C ALA A 35 -37.37 -20.02 -12.18
N ALA A 36 -37.46 -20.55 -13.41
CA ALA A 36 -38.70 -21.11 -13.94
C ALA A 36 -39.20 -22.30 -13.11
N ALA A 37 -38.30 -23.17 -12.64
CA ALA A 37 -38.66 -24.28 -11.75
C ALA A 37 -39.18 -23.80 -10.39
N VAL A 38 -38.54 -22.79 -9.77
CA VAL A 38 -38.94 -22.19 -8.49
C VAL A 38 -40.34 -21.57 -8.56
N ALA A 39 -40.65 -20.88 -9.65
CA ALA A 39 -41.96 -20.26 -9.85
C ALA A 39 -43.14 -21.25 -9.82
N VAL A 40 -42.86 -22.53 -10.12
CA VAL A 40 -43.89 -23.58 -10.15
C VAL A 40 -43.85 -24.47 -8.90
N ASN A 41 -42.64 -24.81 -8.42
CA ASN A 41 -42.45 -25.58 -7.19
C ASN A 41 -41.14 -25.15 -6.49
N PRO A 42 -41.20 -24.26 -5.49
CA PRO A 42 -40.01 -23.68 -4.87
C PRO A 42 -39.04 -24.71 -4.30
N GLY A 43 -39.54 -25.79 -3.67
CA GLY A 43 -38.81 -26.82 -2.91
C GLY A 43 -37.29 -26.88 -3.09
N ARG A 44 -36.78 -27.93 -3.75
CA ARG A 44 -35.34 -28.11 -4.00
C ARG A 44 -34.81 -27.19 -5.12
N ALA A 45 -35.71 -26.68 -5.95
CA ALA A 45 -35.35 -25.76 -7.04
C ALA A 45 -34.76 -24.45 -6.52
N ALA A 46 -35.21 -23.96 -5.36
CA ALA A 46 -34.68 -22.75 -4.73
C ALA A 46 -33.23 -22.95 -4.26
N GLU A 47 -32.89 -24.15 -3.75
CA GLU A 47 -31.52 -24.49 -3.36
C GLU A 47 -30.59 -24.53 -4.58
N TRP A 48 -31.04 -25.13 -5.69
CA TRP A 48 -30.27 -25.18 -6.92
C TRP A 48 -30.11 -23.80 -7.58
N LEU A 49 -31.15 -22.98 -7.55
CA LEU A 49 -31.07 -21.59 -7.99
C LEU A 49 -30.06 -20.79 -7.15
N ALA A 50 -30.09 -20.97 -5.82
CA ALA A 50 -29.14 -20.33 -4.91
C ALA A 50 -27.70 -20.77 -5.23
N GLU A 51 -27.45 -22.06 -5.47
CA GLU A 51 -26.12 -22.58 -5.85
C GLU A 51 -25.66 -22.03 -7.20
N ALA A 52 -26.54 -21.94 -8.20
CA ALA A 52 -26.23 -21.38 -9.50
C ALA A 52 -25.89 -19.88 -9.41
N ASN A 53 -26.67 -19.11 -8.64
CA ASN A 53 -26.40 -17.69 -8.37
C ASN A 53 -25.09 -17.50 -7.59
N TYR A 54 -24.77 -18.36 -6.63
CA TYR A 54 -23.51 -18.28 -5.89
C TYR A 54 -22.30 -18.51 -6.81
N LYS A 55 -22.37 -19.50 -7.71
CA LYS A 55 -21.33 -19.73 -8.72
C LYS A 55 -21.20 -18.56 -9.70
N MET A 56 -22.33 -18.00 -10.14
CA MET A 56 -22.34 -16.80 -10.99
C MET A 56 -21.67 -15.62 -10.29
N ALA A 57 -22.00 -15.36 -9.02
CA ALA A 57 -21.38 -14.29 -8.26
C ALA A 57 -19.85 -14.40 -8.20
N ARG A 58 -19.32 -15.62 -8.04
CA ARG A 58 -17.87 -15.87 -8.06
C ARG A 58 -17.24 -15.54 -9.41
N VAL A 59 -17.89 -15.89 -10.52
CA VAL A 59 -17.41 -15.57 -11.88
C VAL A 59 -17.47 -14.07 -12.15
N LEU A 60 -18.55 -13.41 -11.75
CA LEU A 60 -18.71 -11.96 -11.91
C LEU A 60 -17.63 -11.20 -11.13
N ARG A 61 -17.38 -11.59 -9.87
CA ARG A 61 -16.31 -11.01 -9.06
C ARG A 61 -14.92 -11.24 -9.67
N GLN A 62 -14.65 -12.42 -10.23
CA GLN A 62 -13.38 -12.68 -10.95
C GLN A 62 -13.19 -11.79 -12.18
N ARG A 63 -14.29 -11.38 -12.81
CA ARG A 63 -14.29 -10.44 -13.94
C ARG A 63 -14.28 -8.97 -13.53
N GLY A 64 -14.35 -8.68 -12.22
CA GLY A 64 -14.44 -7.33 -11.68
C GLY A 64 -15.83 -6.70 -11.78
N ASP A 65 -16.88 -7.49 -12.06
CA ASP A 65 -18.26 -7.03 -12.00
C ASP A 65 -18.81 -7.18 -10.57
N ASP A 66 -18.41 -6.26 -9.69
CA ASP A 66 -18.80 -6.26 -8.29
C ASP A 66 -20.32 -6.02 -8.11
N ALA A 67 -20.93 -5.21 -8.98
CA ALA A 67 -22.36 -4.93 -8.93
C ALA A 67 -23.19 -6.17 -9.27
N GLY A 68 -22.81 -6.89 -10.33
CA GLY A 68 -23.44 -8.16 -10.70
C GLY A 68 -23.20 -9.24 -9.64
N ALA A 69 -21.98 -9.34 -9.10
CA ALA A 69 -21.67 -10.28 -8.03
C ALA A 69 -22.52 -10.03 -6.78
N GLU A 70 -22.68 -8.77 -6.37
CA GLU A 70 -23.53 -8.39 -5.25
C GLU A 70 -24.98 -8.80 -5.47
N ALA A 71 -25.55 -8.44 -6.64
CA ALA A 71 -26.95 -8.74 -6.95
C ALA A 71 -27.20 -10.26 -6.85
N ALA A 72 -26.32 -11.07 -7.44
CA ALA A 72 -26.42 -12.52 -7.37
C ALA A 72 -26.30 -13.07 -5.93
N LEU A 73 -25.43 -12.48 -5.08
CA LEU A 73 -25.30 -12.89 -3.67
C LEU A 73 -26.51 -12.51 -2.82
N ARG A 74 -27.13 -11.36 -3.09
CA ARG A 74 -28.39 -10.98 -2.42
C ARG A 74 -29.52 -11.93 -2.77
N GLU A 75 -29.62 -12.35 -4.04
CA GLU A 75 -30.57 -13.39 -4.46
C GLU A 75 -30.31 -14.73 -3.75
N VAL A 76 -29.03 -15.12 -3.59
CA VAL A 76 -28.66 -16.34 -2.82
C VAL A 76 -29.18 -16.24 -1.39
N ILE A 77 -28.97 -15.11 -0.72
CA ILE A 77 -29.39 -14.90 0.67
C ILE A 77 -30.93 -14.82 0.79
N ALA A 78 -31.63 -14.26 -0.20
CA ALA A 78 -33.09 -14.24 -0.24
C ALA A 78 -33.67 -15.67 -0.35
N LEU A 79 -33.05 -16.53 -1.16
CA LEU A 79 -33.46 -17.93 -1.34
C LEU A 79 -33.03 -18.83 -0.16
N ARG A 80 -31.86 -18.55 0.41
CA ARG A 80 -31.19 -19.35 1.45
C ARG A 80 -30.56 -18.41 2.49
N PRO A 81 -31.35 -17.84 3.41
CA PRO A 81 -30.83 -16.90 4.41
C PRO A 81 -29.88 -17.56 5.42
N ASP A 82 -29.97 -18.89 5.55
CA ASP A 82 -29.18 -19.74 6.44
C ASP A 82 -27.87 -20.26 5.83
N TRP A 83 -27.36 -19.62 4.76
CA TRP A 83 -26.14 -20.03 4.09
C TRP A 83 -24.94 -19.14 4.44
N PRO A 84 -24.06 -19.56 5.39
CA PRO A 84 -22.94 -18.72 5.86
C PRO A 84 -22.02 -18.26 4.73
N THR A 85 -21.73 -19.13 3.77
CA THR A 85 -20.80 -18.84 2.66
C THR A 85 -21.30 -17.73 1.75
N ALA A 86 -22.63 -17.59 1.58
CA ALA A 86 -23.22 -16.51 0.81
C ALA A 86 -23.02 -15.16 1.52
N HIS A 87 -23.22 -15.13 2.85
CA HIS A 87 -22.94 -13.95 3.68
C HIS A 87 -21.45 -13.57 3.65
N VAL A 88 -20.53 -14.54 3.71
CA VAL A 88 -19.08 -14.27 3.54
C VAL A 88 -18.81 -13.65 2.17
N GLY A 89 -19.35 -14.23 1.10
CA GLY A 89 -19.18 -13.73 -0.27
C GLY A 89 -19.70 -12.30 -0.44
N LEU A 90 -20.90 -12.02 0.09
CA LEU A 90 -21.49 -10.68 0.05
C LEU A 90 -20.64 -9.69 0.86
N GLY A 91 -20.20 -10.08 2.06
CA GLY A 91 -19.32 -9.27 2.90
C GLY A 91 -18.01 -8.88 2.19
N MET A 92 -17.42 -9.80 1.42
CA MET A 92 -16.21 -9.51 0.63
C MET A 92 -16.46 -8.47 -0.46
N VAL A 93 -17.53 -8.62 -1.26
CA VAL A 93 -17.89 -7.65 -2.32
C VAL A 93 -18.22 -6.28 -1.73
N LEU A 94 -18.96 -6.25 -0.61
CA LEU A 94 -19.28 -5.03 0.12
C LEU A 94 -18.03 -4.31 0.61
N LYS A 95 -17.05 -5.06 1.13
CA LYS A 95 -15.77 -4.49 1.59
C LYS A 95 -14.99 -3.88 0.43
N ASP A 96 -14.90 -4.62 -0.68
CA ASP A 96 -14.16 -4.19 -1.87
C ASP A 96 -14.79 -2.94 -2.53
N THR A 97 -16.10 -2.76 -2.37
CA THR A 97 -16.86 -1.57 -2.80
C THR A 97 -16.97 -0.47 -1.74
N GLY A 98 -16.30 -0.62 -0.59
CA GLY A 98 -16.20 0.40 0.45
C GLY A 98 -17.39 0.49 1.42
N ARG A 99 -18.37 -0.41 1.35
CA ARG A 99 -19.56 -0.45 2.23
C ARG A 99 -19.30 -1.27 3.49
N LEU A 100 -18.39 -0.77 4.32
CA LEU A 100 -17.78 -1.51 5.43
C LEU A 100 -18.77 -1.94 6.52
N GLU A 101 -19.75 -1.11 6.87
CA GLU A 101 -20.74 -1.43 7.91
C GLU A 101 -21.69 -2.54 7.47
N GLU A 102 -22.07 -2.56 6.19
CA GLU A 102 -22.86 -3.65 5.62
C GLU A 102 -22.04 -4.94 5.54
N ALA A 103 -20.77 -4.83 5.14
CA ALA A 103 -19.86 -5.97 5.10
C ALA A 103 -19.75 -6.62 6.49
N LEU A 104 -19.56 -5.80 7.52
CA LEU A 104 -19.44 -6.25 8.90
C LEU A 104 -20.71 -6.99 9.37
N ARG A 105 -21.90 -6.49 9.04
CA ARG A 105 -23.16 -7.20 9.33
C ARG A 105 -23.22 -8.58 8.68
N CYS A 106 -22.81 -8.69 7.41
CA CYS A 106 -22.77 -9.98 6.71
C CYS A 106 -21.77 -10.95 7.36
N HIS A 107 -20.58 -10.49 7.76
CA HIS A 107 -19.59 -11.35 8.41
C HIS A 107 -20.03 -11.81 9.80
N HIS A 108 -20.70 -10.95 10.58
CA HIS A 108 -21.31 -11.37 11.84
C HIS A 108 -22.38 -12.43 11.63
N GLU A 109 -23.23 -12.27 10.62
CA GLU A 109 -24.27 -13.26 10.30
C GLU A 109 -23.68 -14.60 9.86
N ALA A 110 -22.61 -14.59 9.06
CA ALA A 110 -21.89 -15.82 8.69
C ALA A 110 -21.36 -16.59 9.92
N VAL A 111 -20.76 -15.88 10.87
CA VAL A 111 -20.27 -16.48 12.13
C VAL A 111 -21.43 -16.94 13.03
N ARG A 112 -22.56 -16.21 13.05
CA ARG A 112 -23.76 -16.63 13.80
C ARG A 112 -24.34 -17.93 13.25
N LEU A 113 -24.38 -18.07 11.93
CA LEU A 113 -24.90 -19.26 11.23
C LEU A 113 -23.96 -20.46 11.34
N ASP A 114 -22.65 -20.25 11.27
CA ASP A 114 -21.65 -21.30 11.52
C ASP A 114 -20.49 -20.83 12.42
N PRO A 115 -20.65 -20.95 13.76
CA PRO A 115 -19.62 -20.54 14.71
C PRO A 115 -18.34 -21.37 14.67
N ARG A 116 -18.32 -22.50 13.95
CA ARG A 116 -17.16 -23.39 13.82
C ARG A 116 -16.38 -23.16 12.52
N SER A 117 -16.85 -22.28 11.64
CA SER A 117 -16.15 -21.94 10.41
C SER A 117 -14.96 -21.01 10.66
N ALA A 118 -13.74 -21.56 10.58
CA ALA A 118 -12.51 -20.77 10.64
C ALA A 118 -12.45 -19.69 9.53
N ALA A 119 -12.99 -19.97 8.34
CA ALA A 119 -13.06 -19.01 7.24
C ALA A 119 -14.00 -17.83 7.56
N ALA A 120 -15.15 -18.08 8.20
CA ALA A 120 -16.06 -17.01 8.62
C ALA A 120 -15.40 -16.10 9.67
N TRP A 121 -14.73 -16.69 10.67
CA TRP A 121 -13.97 -15.92 11.67
C TRP A 121 -12.80 -15.13 11.06
N THR A 122 -12.10 -15.69 10.08
CA THR A 122 -11.02 -15.00 9.36
C THR A 122 -11.52 -13.76 8.65
N THR A 123 -12.62 -13.88 7.90
CA THR A 123 -13.20 -12.75 7.16
C THR A 123 -13.83 -11.71 8.08
N LEU A 124 -14.43 -12.12 9.20
CA LEU A 124 -14.88 -11.21 10.25
C LEU A 124 -13.71 -10.41 10.85
N GLY A 125 -12.59 -11.06 11.16
CA GLY A 125 -11.38 -10.38 11.66
C GLY A 125 -10.84 -9.35 10.67
N VAL A 126 -10.81 -9.69 9.38
CA VAL A 126 -10.41 -8.73 8.31
C VAL A 126 -11.37 -7.54 8.23
N ALA A 127 -12.69 -7.76 8.36
CA ALA A 127 -13.68 -6.69 8.32
C ALA A 127 -13.58 -5.77 9.54
N LEU A 128 -13.45 -6.33 10.74
CA LEU A 128 -13.23 -5.59 11.99
C LEU A 128 -11.94 -4.76 11.93
N HIS A 129 -10.87 -5.33 11.38
CA HIS A 129 -9.60 -4.61 11.17
C HIS A 129 -9.75 -3.41 10.23
N ALA A 130 -10.61 -3.51 9.20
CA ALA A 130 -10.82 -2.42 8.25
C ALA A 130 -11.59 -1.22 8.83
N VAL A 131 -12.45 -1.47 9.83
CA VAL A 131 -13.19 -0.45 10.59
C VAL A 131 -12.49 -0.03 11.89
N ASP A 132 -11.21 -0.42 12.05
CA ASP A 132 -10.36 -0.09 13.19
C ASP A 132 -10.87 -0.61 14.56
N GLU A 133 -11.71 -1.66 14.57
CA GLU A 133 -12.16 -2.41 15.76
C GLU A 133 -11.13 -3.49 16.14
N PHE A 134 -9.95 -3.05 16.58
CA PHE A 134 -8.76 -3.89 16.66
C PHE A 134 -8.85 -5.03 17.68
N GLU A 135 -9.41 -4.78 18.87
CA GLU A 135 -9.56 -5.80 19.92
C GLU A 135 -10.48 -6.94 19.47
N ALA A 136 -11.58 -6.59 18.80
CA ALA A 136 -12.51 -7.56 18.25
C ALA A 136 -11.88 -8.33 17.07
N ALA A 137 -11.12 -7.64 16.20
CA ALA A 137 -10.39 -8.28 15.11
C ALA A 137 -9.38 -9.31 15.61
N GLU A 138 -8.63 -8.97 16.67
CA GLU A 138 -7.66 -9.85 17.32
C GLU A 138 -8.34 -11.11 17.87
N ALA A 139 -9.47 -10.95 18.58
CA ALA A 139 -10.26 -12.06 19.10
C ALA A 139 -10.78 -12.98 17.97
N ALA A 140 -11.28 -12.41 16.89
CA ALA A 140 -11.78 -13.16 15.73
C ALA A 140 -10.67 -13.97 15.05
N HIS A 141 -9.50 -13.37 14.83
CA HIS A 141 -8.36 -14.08 14.25
C HIS A 141 -7.83 -15.19 15.15
N ARG A 142 -7.71 -14.97 16.47
CA ARG A 142 -7.31 -16.04 17.39
C ARG A 142 -8.34 -17.18 17.43
N LYS A 143 -9.64 -16.87 17.33
CA LYS A 143 -10.68 -17.89 17.21
C LYS A 143 -10.54 -18.70 15.91
N ALA A 144 -10.26 -18.05 14.77
CA ALA A 144 -10.01 -18.73 13.50
C ALA A 144 -8.78 -19.67 13.59
N ILE A 145 -7.68 -19.21 14.19
CA ILE A 145 -6.47 -20.02 14.42
C ILE A 145 -6.79 -21.24 15.31
N ALA A 146 -7.57 -21.05 16.38
CA ALA A 146 -7.95 -22.16 17.26
C ALA A 146 -8.84 -23.21 16.57
N LEU A 147 -9.68 -22.79 15.61
CA LEU A 147 -10.55 -23.68 14.84
C LEU A 147 -9.81 -24.40 13.69
N ALA A 148 -8.77 -23.79 13.13
CA ALA A 148 -7.95 -24.36 12.07
C ALA A 148 -6.46 -24.03 12.28
N PRO A 149 -5.75 -24.77 13.15
CA PRO A 149 -4.34 -24.49 13.49
C PRO A 149 -3.36 -24.60 12.31
N GLU A 150 -3.73 -25.34 11.27
CA GLU A 150 -2.94 -25.52 10.05
C GLU A 150 -3.17 -24.40 9.02
N ALA A 151 -4.20 -23.56 9.19
CA ALA A 151 -4.48 -22.47 8.28
C ALA A 151 -3.50 -21.31 8.47
N VAL A 152 -2.81 -20.94 7.40
CA VAL A 152 -1.80 -19.87 7.41
C VAL A 152 -2.41 -18.47 7.32
N GLU A 153 -3.48 -18.31 6.54
CA GLU A 153 -4.13 -17.02 6.31
C GLU A 153 -4.53 -16.28 7.61
N PRO A 154 -5.18 -16.91 8.60
CA PRO A 154 -5.52 -16.24 9.87
C PRO A 154 -4.28 -15.76 10.63
N CYS A 155 -3.17 -16.52 10.59
CA CYS A 155 -1.90 -16.13 11.22
C CYS A 155 -1.29 -14.91 10.52
N CYS A 156 -1.29 -14.89 9.18
CA CYS A 156 -0.86 -13.74 8.40
C CYS A 156 -1.69 -12.50 8.70
N ASN A 157 -3.00 -12.64 8.83
CA ASN A 157 -3.90 -11.53 9.15
C ASN A 157 -3.69 -11.01 10.58
N LEU A 158 -3.54 -11.92 11.56
CA LEU A 158 -3.22 -11.54 12.92
C LEU A 158 -1.87 -10.83 13.02
N GLY A 159 -0.84 -11.32 12.32
CA GLY A 159 0.48 -10.67 12.31
C GLY A 159 0.43 -9.25 11.75
N ARG A 160 -0.34 -9.01 10.67
CA ARG A 160 -0.58 -7.65 10.15
C ARG A 160 -1.32 -6.76 11.14
N LEU A 161 -2.29 -7.30 11.87
CA LEU A 161 -2.98 -6.56 12.93
C LEU A 161 -2.02 -6.21 14.09
N MET A 162 -1.20 -7.16 14.53
CA MET A 162 -0.18 -6.93 15.56
C MET A 162 0.83 -5.86 15.14
N HIS A 163 1.22 -5.85 13.86
CA HIS A 163 2.06 -4.81 13.27
C HIS A 163 1.41 -3.43 13.37
N ASP A 164 0.15 -3.28 12.98
CA ASP A 164 -0.58 -2.00 13.07
C ASP A 164 -0.74 -1.51 14.53
N LEU A 165 -0.89 -2.46 15.46
CA LEU A 165 -0.93 -2.23 16.91
C LEU A 165 0.45 -2.01 17.55
N GLY A 166 1.54 -2.01 16.78
CA GLY A 166 2.90 -1.83 17.31
C GLY A 166 3.42 -3.01 18.14
N ARG A 167 2.72 -4.15 18.16
CA ARG A 167 3.14 -5.40 18.82
C ARG A 167 4.05 -6.21 17.88
N LEU A 168 5.18 -5.61 17.53
CA LEU A 168 6.02 -6.08 16.42
C LEU A 168 6.69 -7.44 16.68
N ASP A 169 7.06 -7.72 17.93
CA ASP A 169 7.69 -9.01 18.28
C ASP A 169 6.70 -10.17 18.09
N GLU A 170 5.43 -9.95 18.44
CA GLU A 170 4.36 -10.91 18.20
C GLU A 170 4.03 -11.01 16.70
N ALA A 171 3.98 -9.88 15.98
CA ALA A 171 3.80 -9.87 14.54
C ALA A 171 4.86 -10.72 13.83
N ARG A 172 6.13 -10.53 14.20
CA ARG A 172 7.25 -11.31 13.67
C ARG A 172 7.11 -12.79 13.99
N ALA A 173 6.84 -13.16 15.24
CA ALA A 173 6.67 -14.56 15.64
C ALA A 173 5.54 -15.24 14.85
N LEU A 174 4.41 -14.55 14.64
CA LEU A 174 3.30 -15.03 13.82
C LEU A 174 3.70 -15.24 12.36
N HIS A 175 4.46 -14.32 11.78
CA HIS A 175 4.94 -14.44 10.40
C HIS A 175 6.00 -15.54 10.23
N GLU A 176 6.93 -15.69 11.18
CA GLU A 176 7.89 -16.80 11.19
C GLU A 176 7.16 -18.16 11.28
N ALA A 177 6.15 -18.25 12.15
CA ALA A 177 5.34 -19.47 12.27
C ALA A 177 4.47 -19.74 11.02
N ALA A 178 4.01 -18.70 10.33
CA ALA A 178 3.29 -18.81 9.06
C ALA A 178 4.20 -19.36 7.95
N VAL A 179 5.41 -18.82 7.82
CA VAL A 179 6.41 -19.27 6.83
C VAL A 179 6.90 -20.69 7.14
N ALA A 180 7.06 -21.05 8.41
CA ALA A 180 7.43 -22.42 8.79
C ALA A 180 6.37 -23.46 8.37
N ARG A 181 5.09 -23.11 8.43
CA ARG A 181 3.97 -23.99 8.02
C ARG A 181 3.79 -24.05 6.51
N ALA A 182 3.91 -22.92 5.82
CA ALA A 182 3.84 -22.84 4.36
C ALA A 182 5.07 -22.12 3.79
N PRO A 183 6.18 -22.85 3.58
CA PRO A 183 7.43 -22.27 3.09
C PRO A 183 7.34 -21.68 1.68
N ASP A 184 6.27 -21.91 0.92
CA ASP A 184 6.07 -21.34 -0.41
C ASP A 184 4.97 -20.27 -0.46
N ASP A 185 4.40 -19.90 0.69
CA ASP A 185 3.39 -18.84 0.77
C ASP A 185 4.04 -17.45 0.63
N GLY A 186 3.83 -16.82 -0.52
CA GLY A 186 4.44 -15.53 -0.83
C GLY A 186 3.94 -14.38 0.04
N THR A 187 2.69 -14.43 0.51
CA THR A 187 2.12 -13.39 1.38
C THR A 187 2.73 -13.49 2.78
N ALA A 188 2.85 -14.69 3.35
CA ALA A 188 3.50 -14.94 4.63
C ALA A 188 4.95 -14.46 4.63
N ARG A 189 5.70 -14.81 3.57
CA ARG A 189 7.11 -14.39 3.43
C ARG A 189 7.28 -12.89 3.23
N PHE A 190 6.42 -12.27 2.43
CA PHE A 190 6.45 -10.82 2.28
C PHE A 190 6.13 -10.10 3.60
N ASN A 191 5.16 -10.58 4.37
CA ASN A 191 4.87 -10.00 5.69
C ASN A 191 6.04 -10.22 6.66
N LEU A 192 6.68 -11.40 6.64
CA LEU A 192 7.90 -11.65 7.41
C LEU A 192 9.02 -10.68 7.00
N ALA A 193 9.21 -10.44 5.70
CA ALA A 193 10.18 -9.48 5.20
C ALA A 193 9.97 -8.09 5.80
N THR A 194 8.72 -7.61 5.82
CA THR A 194 8.41 -6.29 6.40
C THR A 194 8.72 -6.22 7.89
N ALA A 195 8.44 -7.28 8.66
CA ALA A 195 8.76 -7.34 10.08
C ALA A 195 10.28 -7.38 10.33
N LEU A 196 11.02 -8.17 9.55
CA LEU A 196 12.48 -8.26 9.66
C LEU A 196 13.18 -6.95 9.28
N LEU A 197 12.74 -6.32 8.18
CA LEU A 197 13.26 -5.02 7.76
C LEU A 197 13.00 -3.96 8.83
N LEU A 198 11.82 -4.00 9.46
CA LEU A 198 11.44 -3.05 10.51
C LEU A 198 12.29 -3.17 11.79
N ASP A 199 12.70 -4.39 12.13
CA ASP A 199 13.65 -4.67 13.23
C ASP A 199 15.11 -4.34 12.86
N GLY A 200 15.39 -3.99 11.60
CA GLY A 200 16.75 -3.72 11.11
C GLY A 200 17.54 -4.96 10.67
N ASP A 201 16.93 -6.15 10.66
CA ASP A 201 17.51 -7.38 10.09
C ASP A 201 17.44 -7.32 8.56
N PHE A 202 18.23 -6.42 7.96
CA PHE A 202 18.21 -6.16 6.53
C PHE A 202 18.66 -7.35 5.69
N ALA A 203 19.59 -8.16 6.19
CA ALA A 203 20.08 -9.33 5.47
C ALA A 203 18.95 -10.35 5.21
N ARG A 204 18.24 -10.78 6.28
CA ARG A 204 17.10 -11.69 6.12
C ARG A 204 15.89 -10.97 5.53
N GLY A 205 15.65 -9.74 5.94
CA GLY A 205 14.54 -8.91 5.49
C GLY A 205 14.53 -8.73 3.98
N PHE A 206 15.63 -8.31 3.36
CA PHE A 206 15.67 -8.16 1.90
C PHE A 206 15.63 -9.48 1.15
N ALA A 207 16.13 -10.58 1.73
CA ALA A 207 16.00 -11.91 1.14
C ALA A 207 14.53 -12.35 1.06
N GLU A 208 13.77 -12.21 2.15
CA GLU A 208 12.34 -12.49 2.16
C GLU A 208 11.55 -11.47 1.32
N TYR A 209 12.01 -10.23 1.23
CA TYR A 209 11.36 -9.18 0.43
C TYR A 209 11.32 -9.50 -1.06
N GLU A 210 12.18 -10.41 -1.56
CA GLU A 210 12.13 -10.88 -2.95
C GLU A 210 10.81 -11.59 -3.29
N TRP A 211 10.11 -12.16 -2.29
CA TRP A 211 8.80 -12.80 -2.47
C TRP A 211 7.69 -11.82 -2.85
N ARG A 212 7.92 -10.51 -2.70
CA ARG A 212 7.03 -9.46 -3.22
C ARG A 212 6.72 -9.65 -4.70
N ARG A 213 7.66 -10.23 -5.46
CA ARG A 213 7.54 -10.49 -6.91
C ARG A 213 6.75 -11.75 -7.23
N ARG A 214 6.16 -12.46 -6.26
CA ARG A 214 5.25 -13.57 -6.58
C ARG A 214 3.89 -13.03 -7.02
N PRO A 215 3.22 -13.67 -8.00
CA PRO A 215 1.86 -13.31 -8.38
C PRO A 215 0.94 -13.26 -7.15
N GLY A 216 0.18 -12.18 -7.01
CA GLY A 216 -0.76 -11.99 -5.90
C GLY A 216 -0.17 -11.42 -4.60
N VAL A 217 1.14 -11.17 -4.51
CA VAL A 217 1.77 -10.61 -3.30
C VAL A 217 1.84 -9.09 -3.33
N LEU A 218 2.70 -8.52 -4.19
CA LEU A 218 2.81 -7.07 -4.38
C LEU A 218 2.96 -6.77 -5.87
N VAL A 219 2.00 -6.03 -6.44
CA VAL A 219 1.82 -5.86 -7.89
C VAL A 219 1.72 -4.33 -8.14
N PRO A 220 2.38 -3.77 -9.18
CA PRO A 220 2.04 -4.08 -10.58
C PRO A 220 3.13 -4.84 -11.35
N ALA A 221 2.73 -5.97 -11.94
CA ALA A 221 3.42 -6.85 -12.90
C ALA A 221 4.90 -7.20 -12.65
N VAL A 222 5.18 -8.48 -12.37
CA VAL A 222 6.50 -9.07 -12.64
C VAL A 222 6.81 -8.84 -14.11
N ARG A 223 7.84 -8.08 -14.41
CA ARG A 223 8.25 -7.82 -15.79
C ARG A 223 9.10 -8.98 -16.29
N SER A 224 8.84 -9.36 -17.53
CA SER A 224 9.65 -10.33 -18.26
C SER A 224 10.53 -9.59 -19.26
N PHE A 225 11.79 -10.02 -19.36
CA PHE A 225 12.75 -9.53 -20.32
C PHE A 225 13.36 -10.73 -21.05
N ALA A 226 13.81 -10.52 -22.30
CA ALA A 226 14.47 -11.57 -23.08
C ALA A 226 15.88 -11.89 -22.55
N VAL A 227 16.45 -10.99 -21.75
CA VAL A 227 17.79 -11.11 -21.16
C VAL A 227 17.70 -11.58 -19.70
N PRO A 228 18.75 -12.23 -19.16
CA PRO A 228 18.70 -12.78 -17.81
C PRO A 228 18.63 -11.70 -16.72
N GLU A 229 18.03 -12.07 -15.58
CA GLU A 229 18.14 -11.29 -14.35
C GLU A 229 19.58 -11.41 -13.79
N TRP A 230 20.17 -10.28 -13.41
CA TRP A 230 21.48 -10.24 -12.78
C TRP A 230 21.43 -10.79 -11.35
N ARG A 231 22.34 -11.71 -11.00
CA ARG A 231 22.33 -12.42 -9.72
C ARG A 231 23.42 -11.96 -8.75
N GLY A 232 24.15 -10.90 -9.08
CA GLY A 232 25.24 -10.37 -8.28
C GLY A 232 26.62 -10.83 -8.74
N GLU A 233 26.70 -11.62 -9.81
CA GLU A 233 27.98 -11.98 -10.40
C GLU A 233 28.69 -10.76 -11.02
N PRO A 234 30.03 -10.74 -11.18
CA PRO A 234 30.70 -9.57 -11.72
C PRO A 234 30.23 -9.22 -13.14
N LEU A 235 29.97 -7.94 -13.39
CA LEU A 235 29.35 -7.50 -14.65
C LEU A 235 30.33 -7.50 -15.83
N HIS A 236 31.65 -7.44 -15.63
CA HIS A 236 32.68 -7.60 -16.68
C HIS A 236 32.41 -6.81 -17.98
N GLY A 237 31.99 -5.55 -17.87
CA GLY A 237 31.69 -4.74 -19.04
C GLY A 237 30.30 -4.97 -19.67
N ARG A 238 29.41 -5.70 -18.99
CA ARG A 238 27.98 -5.79 -19.35
C ARG A 238 27.23 -4.50 -19.07
N THR A 239 26.17 -4.28 -19.85
CA THR A 239 25.15 -3.25 -19.63
C THR A 239 24.03 -3.81 -18.76
N LEU A 240 23.79 -3.19 -17.61
CA LEU A 240 22.73 -3.57 -16.67
C LEU A 240 21.56 -2.61 -16.77
N LEU A 241 20.36 -3.14 -17.03
CA LEU A 241 19.10 -2.43 -16.85
C LEU A 241 18.64 -2.51 -15.39
N LEU A 242 18.51 -1.35 -14.75
CA LEU A 242 17.79 -1.20 -13.49
C LEU A 242 16.42 -0.59 -13.79
N HIS A 243 15.36 -1.17 -13.23
CA HIS A 243 14.01 -0.67 -13.48
C HIS A 243 13.23 -0.45 -12.18
N ALA A 244 12.56 0.70 -12.08
CA ALA A 244 11.62 0.99 -11.01
C ALA A 244 10.41 0.04 -11.08
N GLU A 245 9.94 -0.42 -9.92
CA GLU A 245 8.80 -1.35 -9.80
C GLU A 245 7.75 -0.92 -8.75
N GLN A 246 8.05 0.08 -7.92
CA GLN A 246 7.14 0.57 -6.87
C GLN A 246 6.89 2.08 -6.98
N GLY A 247 6.62 2.76 -5.88
CA GLY A 247 6.27 4.18 -5.85
C GLY A 247 7.45 5.10 -6.11
N LEU A 248 7.15 6.39 -6.26
CA LEU A 248 8.16 7.44 -6.48
C LEU A 248 9.15 7.54 -5.31
N GLY A 249 8.66 7.39 -4.07
CA GLY A 249 9.50 7.38 -2.87
C GLY A 249 10.50 6.22 -2.86
N ASP A 250 10.07 5.04 -3.30
CA ASP A 250 10.93 3.85 -3.41
C ASP A 250 12.05 4.06 -4.43
N THR A 251 11.71 4.62 -5.59
CA THR A 251 12.72 4.99 -6.59
C THR A 251 13.69 6.01 -6.00
N LEU A 252 13.21 7.11 -5.42
CA LEU A 252 14.05 8.15 -4.81
C LEU A 252 14.96 7.61 -3.70
N GLN A 253 14.50 6.66 -2.91
CA GLN A 253 15.31 6.04 -1.86
C GLN A 253 16.37 5.11 -2.46
N PHE A 254 15.99 4.21 -3.37
CA PHE A 254 16.86 3.12 -3.82
C PHE A 254 17.82 3.49 -4.96
N VAL A 255 17.62 4.61 -5.66
CA VAL A 255 18.61 5.09 -6.64
C VAL A 255 19.99 5.38 -6.02
N ARG A 256 20.08 5.51 -4.69
CA ARG A 256 21.37 5.59 -3.96
C ARG A 256 22.29 4.39 -4.18
N PHE A 257 21.75 3.23 -4.54
CA PHE A 257 22.54 2.03 -4.82
C PHE A 257 23.12 2.04 -6.24
N VAL A 258 22.61 2.91 -7.13
CA VAL A 258 23.04 2.96 -8.54
C VAL A 258 24.53 3.28 -8.67
N PRO A 259 25.10 4.30 -7.98
CA PRO A 259 26.54 4.56 -8.03
C PRO A 259 27.41 3.39 -7.55
N VAL A 260 26.93 2.62 -6.56
CA VAL A 260 27.66 1.46 -6.02
C VAL A 260 27.82 0.36 -7.08
N VAL A 261 26.77 0.10 -7.86
CA VAL A 261 26.81 -0.89 -8.95
C VAL A 261 27.45 -0.34 -10.22
N ALA A 262 27.25 0.95 -10.51
CA ALA A 262 27.80 1.59 -11.70
C ALA A 262 29.33 1.50 -11.77
N ALA A 263 30.02 1.49 -10.61
CA ALA A 263 31.46 1.30 -10.53
C ALA A 263 31.96 -0.05 -11.11
N HIS A 264 31.06 -1.02 -11.32
CA HIS A 264 31.39 -2.37 -11.73
C HIS A 264 30.79 -2.76 -13.10
N ALA A 265 29.96 -1.89 -13.69
CA ALA A 265 29.28 -2.11 -14.98
C ALA A 265 29.93 -1.28 -16.10
N ALA A 266 29.84 -1.72 -17.37
CA ALA A 266 30.22 -0.82 -18.48
C ALA A 266 29.22 0.33 -18.62
N ARG A 267 27.94 0.02 -18.43
CA ARG A 267 26.84 0.98 -18.58
C ARG A 267 25.67 0.56 -17.70
N ILE A 268 25.06 1.55 -17.06
CA ILE A 268 23.76 1.40 -16.41
C ILE A 268 22.70 2.09 -17.27
N VAL A 269 21.62 1.38 -17.55
CA VAL A 269 20.36 1.94 -18.02
C VAL A 269 19.41 1.95 -16.83
N LEU A 270 18.81 3.09 -16.51
CA LEU A 270 17.90 3.23 -15.38
C LEU A 270 16.53 3.68 -15.88
N GLU A 271 15.56 2.76 -15.90
CA GLU A 271 14.17 3.06 -16.25
C GLU A 271 13.37 3.47 -15.00
N VAL A 272 12.73 4.64 -15.06
CA VAL A 272 12.01 5.24 -13.93
C VAL A 272 10.70 5.88 -14.35
N GLN A 273 9.83 6.17 -13.40
CA GLN A 273 8.60 6.92 -13.64
C GLN A 273 8.94 8.30 -14.24
N ALA A 274 8.17 8.74 -15.25
CA ALA A 274 8.44 9.96 -16.01
C ALA A 274 8.70 11.21 -15.13
N PRO A 275 7.97 11.48 -14.03
CA PRO A 275 8.23 12.64 -13.17
C PRO A 275 9.59 12.67 -12.48
N LEU A 276 10.33 11.55 -12.44
CA LEU A 276 11.67 11.45 -11.84
C LEU A 276 12.81 11.53 -12.85
N ALA A 277 12.53 11.34 -14.15
CA ALA A 277 13.57 11.13 -15.16
C ALA A 277 14.55 12.31 -15.26
N GLY A 278 14.04 13.55 -15.27
CA GLY A 278 14.86 14.77 -15.37
C GLY A 278 15.82 14.93 -14.19
N LEU A 279 15.30 14.83 -12.96
CA LEU A 279 16.09 14.93 -11.74
C LEU A 279 17.16 13.83 -11.67
N LEU A 280 16.80 12.59 -11.99
CA LEU A 280 17.73 11.45 -11.89
C LEU A 280 18.80 11.48 -12.98
N ALA A 281 18.48 11.89 -14.20
CA ALA A 281 19.46 12.06 -15.27
C ALA A 281 20.54 13.09 -14.90
N ARG A 282 20.15 14.18 -14.23
CA ARG A 282 21.09 15.17 -13.71
C ARG A 282 21.90 14.66 -12.52
N SER A 283 21.28 13.90 -11.63
CA SER A 283 21.89 13.46 -10.38
C SER A 283 22.87 12.30 -10.55
N LEU A 284 22.73 11.51 -11.61
CA LEU A 284 23.50 10.30 -11.88
C LEU A 284 24.31 10.43 -13.18
N PRO A 285 25.42 11.19 -13.19
CA PRO A 285 26.26 11.32 -14.37
C PRO A 285 26.79 9.95 -14.82
N GLY A 286 26.74 9.68 -16.12
CA GLY A 286 27.16 8.39 -16.70
C GLY A 286 26.09 7.30 -16.70
N VAL A 287 24.91 7.54 -16.12
CA VAL A 287 23.76 6.61 -16.18
C VAL A 287 22.79 7.04 -17.28
N ALA A 288 22.38 6.09 -18.13
CA ALA A 288 21.36 6.34 -19.14
C ALA A 288 19.96 6.24 -18.50
N VAL A 289 19.42 7.36 -18.04
CA VAL A 289 18.08 7.41 -17.42
C VAL A 289 16.99 7.48 -18.50
N VAL A 290 15.97 6.64 -18.38
CA VAL A 290 14.90 6.46 -19.36
C VAL A 290 13.55 6.53 -18.64
N ALA A 291 12.57 7.23 -19.22
CA ALA A 291 11.21 7.27 -18.66
C ALA A 291 10.44 6.00 -19.04
N ALA A 292 9.71 5.44 -18.08
CA ALA A 292 8.88 4.26 -18.29
C ALA A 292 7.88 4.48 -19.43
N GLY A 293 7.75 3.48 -20.31
CA GLY A 293 6.92 3.55 -21.52
C GLY A 293 7.64 4.10 -22.75
N THR A 294 8.92 4.45 -22.64
CA THR A 294 9.78 4.75 -23.79
C THR A 294 10.67 3.56 -24.17
N PRO A 295 11.16 3.46 -25.42
CA PRO A 295 12.01 2.35 -25.84
C PRO A 295 13.28 2.22 -25.00
N LEU A 296 13.55 1.02 -24.50
CA LEU A 296 14.76 0.74 -23.72
C LEU A 296 15.98 0.57 -24.63
N PRO A 297 17.12 1.20 -24.32
CA PRO A 297 18.40 0.90 -24.96
C PRO A 297 18.78 -0.58 -24.83
N PRO A 298 19.65 -1.10 -25.71
CA PRO A 298 20.21 -2.45 -25.56
C PRO A 298 20.85 -2.65 -24.20
N HIS A 299 20.62 -3.82 -23.60
CA HIS A 299 21.14 -4.22 -22.29
C HIS A 299 21.34 -5.74 -22.27
N ASP A 300 22.30 -6.21 -21.46
CA ASP A 300 22.71 -7.62 -21.42
C ASP A 300 22.03 -8.40 -20.28
N CYS A 301 21.60 -7.68 -19.25
CA CYS A 301 20.91 -8.22 -18.09
C CYS A 301 20.05 -7.15 -17.42
N HIS A 302 19.16 -7.56 -16.53
CA HIS A 302 18.28 -6.63 -15.81
C HIS A 302 18.18 -6.95 -14.32
N LEU A 303 17.76 -5.97 -13.52
CA LEU A 303 17.40 -6.18 -12.12
C LEU A 303 16.35 -5.13 -11.68
N PRO A 304 15.31 -5.53 -10.93
CA PRO A 304 14.44 -4.57 -10.28
C PRO A 304 15.21 -3.74 -9.24
N LEU A 305 14.97 -2.44 -9.19
CA LEU A 305 15.75 -1.52 -8.37
C LEU A 305 15.76 -1.92 -6.87
N LEU A 306 14.65 -2.41 -6.33
CA LEU A 306 14.55 -2.82 -4.93
C LEU A 306 15.17 -4.19 -4.61
N SER A 307 15.70 -4.90 -5.63
CA SER A 307 16.50 -6.12 -5.43
C SER A 307 18.00 -5.82 -5.28
N LEU A 308 18.42 -4.57 -5.45
CA LEU A 308 19.82 -4.19 -5.24
C LEU A 308 20.35 -4.52 -3.84
N PRO A 309 19.64 -4.24 -2.73
CA PRO A 309 20.19 -4.49 -1.41
C PRO A 309 20.56 -5.94 -1.15
N VAL A 310 19.70 -6.89 -1.58
CA VAL A 310 19.99 -8.32 -1.42
C VAL A 310 21.15 -8.78 -2.30
N ARG A 311 21.31 -8.24 -3.52
CA ARG A 311 22.45 -8.56 -4.40
C ARG A 311 23.77 -8.00 -3.87
N LEU A 312 23.71 -6.89 -3.14
CA LEU A 312 24.86 -6.22 -2.53
C LEU A 312 25.14 -6.70 -1.09
N GLY A 313 24.35 -7.62 -0.54
CA GLY A 313 24.50 -8.07 0.85
C GLY A 313 24.32 -6.92 1.86
N THR A 314 23.45 -5.96 1.55
CA THR A 314 23.28 -4.75 2.37
C THR A 314 22.73 -5.10 3.75
N THR A 315 23.45 -4.66 4.77
CA THR A 315 23.04 -4.67 6.18
C THR A 315 22.72 -3.25 6.64
N LEU A 316 22.25 -3.09 7.87
CA LEU A 316 22.05 -1.78 8.47
C LEU A 316 23.37 -0.99 8.56
N ASP A 317 24.49 -1.67 8.85
CA ASP A 317 25.81 -1.05 8.99
C ASP A 317 26.45 -0.67 7.65
N THR A 318 26.13 -1.39 6.57
CA THR A 318 26.68 -1.14 5.23
C THR A 318 25.73 -0.33 4.34
N LEU A 319 24.72 0.29 4.94
CA LEU A 319 23.73 1.09 4.24
C LEU A 319 24.40 2.29 3.55
N PRO A 320 24.19 2.54 2.23
CA PRO A 320 24.70 3.75 1.58
C PRO A 320 23.91 4.99 2.03
N ALA A 321 24.21 5.48 3.23
CA ALA A 321 23.51 6.58 3.90
C ALA A 321 24.02 7.98 3.51
N ALA A 322 25.07 8.07 2.70
CA ALA A 322 25.67 9.35 2.30
C ALA A 322 24.68 10.21 1.49
N VAL A 323 24.53 11.46 1.91
CA VAL A 323 23.67 12.49 1.30
C VAL A 323 24.47 13.80 1.13
N PRO A 324 24.16 14.65 0.14
CA PRO A 324 23.13 14.47 -0.88
C PRO A 324 23.57 13.56 -2.04
N TYR A 325 22.67 12.70 -2.51
CA TYR A 325 22.85 11.92 -3.75
C TYR A 325 21.92 12.35 -4.88
N LEU A 326 21.01 13.30 -4.62
CA LEU A 326 20.22 13.99 -5.65
C LEU A 326 20.66 15.44 -5.75
N ARG A 327 20.62 16.00 -6.96
CA ARG A 327 21.10 17.36 -7.25
C ARG A 327 20.19 18.05 -8.26
N PRO A 328 19.36 19.04 -7.85
CA PRO A 328 18.62 19.89 -8.78
C PRO A 328 19.57 20.85 -9.53
N ALA A 329 19.04 21.57 -10.51
CA ALA A 329 19.80 22.57 -11.25
C ALA A 329 20.19 23.76 -10.35
N PRO A 330 21.49 24.13 -10.25
CA PRO A 330 21.94 25.22 -9.38
C PRO A 330 21.25 26.56 -9.67
N ASP A 331 21.06 26.90 -10.94
CA ASP A 331 20.43 28.16 -11.34
C ASP A 331 18.96 28.22 -10.92
N THR A 332 18.25 27.09 -11.03
CA THR A 332 16.86 26.97 -10.57
C THR A 332 16.77 27.09 -9.04
N VAL A 333 17.72 26.50 -8.30
CA VAL A 333 17.79 26.68 -6.84
C VAL A 333 18.07 28.13 -6.46
N ALA A 334 18.98 28.81 -7.16
CA ALA A 334 19.29 30.21 -6.91
C ALA A 334 18.06 31.11 -7.13
N ALA A 335 17.33 30.91 -8.23
CA ALA A 335 16.07 31.61 -8.51
C ALA A 335 15.02 31.38 -7.41
N TRP A 336 14.91 30.15 -6.90
CA TRP A 336 14.01 29.87 -5.78
C TRP A 336 14.47 30.54 -4.49
N ARG A 337 15.77 30.56 -4.17
CA ARG A 337 16.29 31.26 -3.00
C ARG A 337 15.96 32.75 -3.03
N GLU A 338 16.13 33.40 -4.18
CA GLU A 338 15.76 34.80 -4.37
C GLU A 338 14.25 35.02 -4.14
N ARG A 339 13.41 34.17 -4.74
CA ARG A 339 11.96 34.25 -4.57
C ARG A 339 11.53 34.04 -3.12
N LEU A 340 12.13 33.08 -2.42
CA LEU A 340 11.80 32.77 -1.02
C LEU A 340 12.33 33.84 -0.05
N ALA A 341 13.44 34.51 -0.39
CA ALA A 341 14.05 35.57 0.42
C ALA A 341 13.13 36.79 0.60
N ALA A 342 12.11 36.97 -0.25
CA ALA A 342 11.11 38.04 -0.12
C ALA A 342 10.29 37.96 1.19
N ARG A 343 10.30 36.81 1.87
CA ARG A 343 9.65 36.63 3.19
C ARG A 343 10.74 36.58 4.25
N ALA A 344 10.50 37.08 5.46
CA ALA A 344 11.45 36.93 6.58
C ALA A 344 11.30 35.58 7.30
N GLY A 345 12.26 35.20 8.15
CA GLY A 345 12.18 34.00 9.00
C GLY A 345 12.58 32.69 8.33
N LEU A 346 12.41 31.57 9.04
CA LEU A 346 12.77 30.22 8.57
C LEU A 346 11.89 29.78 7.40
N LYS A 347 12.45 29.30 6.29
CA LYS A 347 11.71 28.80 5.12
C LYS A 347 11.34 27.34 5.32
N VAL A 348 10.05 27.08 5.56
CA VAL A 348 9.54 25.73 5.84
C VAL A 348 8.61 25.27 4.74
N GLY A 349 8.91 24.11 4.16
CA GLY A 349 8.03 23.40 3.23
C GLY A 349 7.12 22.41 3.95
N LEU A 350 5.85 22.33 3.56
CA LEU A 350 4.84 21.48 4.18
C LEU A 350 4.28 20.45 3.21
N VAL A 351 4.22 19.19 3.62
CA VAL A 351 3.51 18.09 2.97
C VAL A 351 2.77 17.28 4.03
N TRP A 352 1.45 17.25 3.97
CA TRP A 352 0.62 16.64 5.03
C TRP A 352 -0.17 15.42 4.55
N ALA A 353 -0.20 15.16 3.24
CA ALA A 353 -0.92 14.03 2.69
C ALA A 353 -0.11 13.32 1.59
N GLY A 354 -0.18 11.99 1.60
CA GLY A 354 0.32 11.13 0.53
C GLY A 354 -0.68 10.97 -0.61
N ASN A 355 -0.39 9.98 -1.47
CA ASN A 355 -1.27 9.61 -2.57
C ASN A 355 -2.58 8.98 -2.05
N PRO A 356 -3.76 9.57 -2.32
CA PRO A 356 -5.05 9.04 -1.85
C PRO A 356 -5.41 7.67 -2.43
N LYS A 357 -4.79 7.26 -3.55
CA LYS A 357 -4.95 5.92 -4.14
C LYS A 357 -4.17 4.84 -3.39
N HIS A 358 -3.34 5.20 -2.43
CA HIS A 358 -2.55 4.25 -1.66
C HIS A 358 -3.39 3.64 -0.53
N ARG A 359 -3.35 2.31 -0.40
CA ARG A 359 -4.18 1.54 0.56
C ARG A 359 -4.08 2.00 2.04
N PHE A 360 -2.95 2.56 2.45
CA PHE A 360 -2.72 3.04 3.82
C PHE A 360 -2.79 4.56 3.98
N ASP A 361 -3.23 5.28 2.96
CA ASP A 361 -3.20 6.74 2.96
C ASP A 361 -3.98 7.35 4.15
N ARG A 362 -5.16 6.79 4.50
CA ARG A 362 -5.96 7.21 5.67
C ARG A 362 -5.17 7.22 6.97
N ARG A 363 -4.19 6.31 7.11
CA ARG A 363 -3.42 6.14 8.36
C ARG A 363 -2.16 6.99 8.39
N ARG A 364 -1.58 7.37 7.25
CA ARG A 364 -0.33 8.16 7.16
C ARG A 364 -0.52 9.63 6.78
N SER A 365 -1.71 10.01 6.31
CA SER A 365 -2.04 11.38 5.92
C SER A 365 -2.79 12.09 7.04
N LEU A 366 -2.57 13.40 7.15
CA LEU A 366 -3.18 14.27 8.13
C LEU A 366 -4.07 15.29 7.41
N PRO A 367 -5.36 15.47 7.77
CA PRO A 367 -6.16 16.57 7.23
C PRO A 367 -5.51 17.92 7.54
N LEU A 368 -5.38 18.82 6.56
CA LEU A 368 -4.68 20.09 6.75
C LEU A 368 -5.28 20.89 7.91
N ALA A 369 -6.60 20.89 8.04
CA ALA A 369 -7.32 21.59 9.11
C ALA A 369 -6.87 21.19 10.53
N ARG A 370 -6.35 19.97 10.72
CA ARG A 370 -5.78 19.51 11.99
C ARG A 370 -4.35 20.01 12.21
N LEU A 371 -3.59 20.23 11.13
CA LEU A 371 -2.22 20.75 11.18
C LEU A 371 -2.19 22.26 11.47
N LEU A 372 -3.07 23.04 10.83
CA LEU A 372 -3.01 24.51 10.84
C LEU A 372 -2.91 25.15 12.23
N PRO A 373 -3.64 24.71 13.28
CA PRO A 373 -3.56 25.31 14.62
C PRO A 373 -2.19 25.18 15.29
N HIS A 374 -1.37 24.24 14.84
CA HIS A 374 -0.05 23.95 15.42
C HIS A 374 1.08 24.66 14.68
N LEU A 375 0.81 25.23 13.51
CA LEU A 375 1.79 25.99 12.73
C LEU A 375 1.92 27.42 13.27
N PRO A 376 3.15 27.94 13.43
CA PRO A 376 3.36 29.32 13.88
C PRO A 376 2.78 30.33 12.87
N ALA A 377 2.30 31.45 13.37
CA ALA A 377 1.80 32.58 12.56
C ALA A 377 2.88 33.65 12.27
N GLY A 378 4.07 33.51 12.86
CA GLY A 378 5.18 34.45 12.71
C GLY A 378 6.53 33.78 12.97
N GLY A 379 7.63 34.41 12.53
CA GLY A 379 8.99 33.88 12.64
C GLY A 379 9.33 32.77 11.63
N VAL A 380 8.34 32.23 10.94
CA VAL A 380 8.46 31.15 9.95
C VAL A 380 7.69 31.54 8.69
N ALA A 381 8.32 31.36 7.52
CA ALA A 381 7.67 31.49 6.22
C ALA A 381 7.27 30.09 5.71
N LEU A 382 5.98 29.80 5.75
CA LEU A 382 5.40 28.51 5.41
C LEU A 382 5.07 28.43 3.91
N HIS A 383 5.42 27.31 3.29
CA HIS A 383 5.19 27.04 1.87
C HIS A 383 4.58 25.65 1.70
N SER A 384 3.43 25.55 1.05
CA SER A 384 2.84 24.25 0.71
C SER A 384 3.59 23.64 -0.47
N LEU A 385 4.11 22.42 -0.28
CA LEU A 385 4.65 21.55 -1.32
C LEU A 385 3.65 20.46 -1.73
N GLN A 386 2.43 20.48 -1.17
CA GLN A 386 1.39 19.51 -1.45
C GLN A 386 0.88 19.69 -2.88
N LYS A 387 1.15 18.71 -3.76
CA LYS A 387 0.74 18.79 -5.16
C LYS A 387 -0.75 18.56 -5.36
N ASP A 388 -1.25 17.43 -4.86
CA ASP A 388 -2.65 17.03 -5.00
C ASP A 388 -3.43 17.48 -3.74
N LEU A 389 -4.00 18.69 -3.80
CA LEU A 389 -4.85 19.24 -2.75
C LEU A 389 -6.26 18.63 -2.81
N ARG A 390 -6.68 17.99 -1.72
CA ARG A 390 -8.07 17.56 -1.53
C ARG A 390 -8.99 18.78 -1.46
N PRO A 391 -10.28 18.66 -1.81
CA PRO A 391 -11.23 19.78 -1.71
C PRO A 391 -11.23 20.45 -0.33
N ASP A 392 -11.28 19.65 0.73
CA ASP A 392 -11.28 20.16 2.12
C ASP A 392 -9.97 20.86 2.49
N ASP A 393 -8.83 20.31 2.05
CA ASP A 393 -7.52 20.92 2.30
C ASP A 393 -7.38 22.26 1.56
N ARG A 394 -7.95 22.39 0.36
CA ARG A 394 -7.96 23.65 -0.39
C ARG A 394 -8.75 24.73 0.36
N ALA A 395 -9.92 24.38 0.89
CA ALA A 395 -10.72 25.29 1.70
C ALA A 395 -9.99 25.70 3.00
N ALA A 396 -9.35 24.75 3.68
CA ALA A 396 -8.56 25.01 4.88
C ALA A 396 -7.35 25.93 4.58
N LEU A 397 -6.64 25.69 3.48
CA LEU A 397 -5.48 26.49 3.07
C LEU A 397 -5.87 27.95 2.75
N ALA A 398 -7.05 28.16 2.14
CA ALA A 398 -7.56 29.51 1.87
C ALA A 398 -7.78 30.34 3.15
N GLY A 399 -8.00 29.68 4.30
CA GLY A 399 -8.09 30.33 5.61
C GLY A 399 -6.73 30.76 6.22
N ARG A 400 -5.61 30.41 5.58
CA ARG A 400 -4.24 30.75 6.00
C ARG A 400 -3.43 31.35 4.84
N PRO A 401 -3.77 32.59 4.41
CA PRO A 401 -3.11 33.24 3.27
C PRO A 401 -1.62 33.55 3.50
N ASP A 402 -1.13 33.40 4.73
CA ASP A 402 0.29 33.47 5.07
C ASP A 402 1.08 32.23 4.61
N ILE A 403 0.42 31.12 4.29
CA ILE A 403 1.03 29.91 3.70
C ILE A 403 1.01 30.06 2.17
N VAL A 404 2.20 30.08 1.56
CA VAL A 404 2.33 30.22 0.11
C VAL A 404 2.12 28.87 -0.57
N ASP A 405 1.08 28.73 -1.40
CA ASP A 405 0.88 27.52 -2.20
C ASP A 405 1.83 27.49 -3.41
N LEU A 406 2.73 26.50 -3.44
CA LEU A 406 3.65 26.29 -4.55
C LEU A 406 3.18 25.20 -5.51
N SER A 407 2.05 24.54 -5.26
CA SER A 407 1.56 23.40 -6.06
C SER A 407 1.54 23.68 -7.58
N GLY A 408 1.19 24.89 -8.00
CA GLY A 408 1.18 25.33 -9.40
C GLY A 408 2.56 25.45 -10.06
N ALA A 409 3.63 25.59 -9.27
CA ALA A 409 5.01 25.74 -9.74
C ALA A 409 5.81 24.41 -9.72
N LEU A 410 5.19 23.31 -9.27
CA LEU A 410 5.84 22.01 -9.15
C LEU A 410 5.43 21.09 -10.32
N GLY A 411 6.05 21.20 -11.49
CA GLY A 411 5.71 20.37 -12.66
C GLY A 411 6.15 18.92 -12.50
N ASP A 412 7.40 18.72 -12.11
CA ASP A 412 8.01 17.40 -11.87
C ASP A 412 8.85 17.38 -10.57
N PHE A 413 9.61 16.30 -10.35
CA PHE A 413 10.51 16.23 -9.19
C PHE A 413 11.77 17.09 -9.35
N SER A 414 12.12 17.55 -10.55
CA SER A 414 13.20 18.52 -10.77
C SER A 414 12.83 19.87 -10.14
N ASP A 415 11.60 20.34 -10.37
CA ASP A 415 11.05 21.55 -9.75
C ASP A 415 10.94 21.41 -8.23
N THR A 416 10.36 20.29 -7.79
CA THR A 416 10.18 20.00 -6.35
C THR A 416 11.53 19.94 -5.64
N ALA A 417 12.55 19.31 -6.25
CA ALA A 417 13.89 19.25 -5.69
C ALA A 417 14.54 20.63 -5.58
N ALA A 418 14.33 21.50 -6.58
CA ALA A 418 14.89 22.84 -6.57
C ALA A 418 14.30 23.70 -5.44
N VAL A 419 12.97 23.63 -5.24
CA VAL A 419 12.31 24.28 -4.10
C VAL A 419 12.82 23.72 -2.78
N VAL A 420 12.85 22.39 -2.63
CA VAL A 420 13.32 21.74 -1.39
C VAL A 420 14.76 22.12 -1.06
N ALA A 421 15.65 22.20 -2.04
CA ALA A 421 17.03 22.65 -1.83
C ALA A 421 17.16 24.14 -1.44
N ALA A 422 16.17 24.96 -1.78
CA ALA A 422 16.11 26.39 -1.45
C ALA A 422 15.43 26.69 -0.10
N LEU A 423 14.69 25.74 0.47
CA LEU A 423 14.09 25.83 1.81
C LEU A 423 15.14 25.61 2.92
N ASP A 424 14.82 25.97 4.15
CA ASP A 424 15.66 25.67 5.33
C ASP A 424 15.27 24.32 5.96
N LEU A 425 13.97 24.03 6.00
CA LEU A 425 13.40 22.84 6.64
C LEU A 425 12.21 22.30 5.81
N VAL A 426 12.02 20.98 5.84
CA VAL A 426 10.79 20.34 5.33
C VAL A 426 10.05 19.64 6.47
N VAL A 427 8.75 19.84 6.57
CA VAL A 427 7.85 19.03 7.39
C VAL A 427 7.03 18.16 6.44
N SER A 428 7.14 16.85 6.59
CA SER A 428 6.47 15.91 5.70
C SER A 428 5.81 14.78 6.48
N VAL A 429 4.70 14.26 5.99
CA VAL A 429 4.29 12.87 6.28
C VAL A 429 5.08 11.88 5.42
N ASP A 430 4.95 10.59 5.69
CA ASP A 430 5.56 9.54 4.87
C ASP A 430 5.10 9.60 3.40
N SER A 431 5.94 10.21 2.57
CA SER A 431 5.64 10.58 1.18
C SER A 431 6.90 10.60 0.33
N ALA A 432 6.75 10.70 -1.00
CA ALA A 432 7.89 10.86 -1.90
C ALA A 432 8.73 12.12 -1.60
N VAL A 433 8.11 13.18 -1.05
CA VAL A 433 8.82 14.42 -0.69
C VAL A 433 9.69 14.21 0.55
N ALA A 434 9.30 13.33 1.48
CA ALA A 434 10.16 12.91 2.58
C ALA A 434 11.45 12.32 2.01
N HIS A 435 11.37 11.28 1.18
CA HIS A 435 12.54 10.66 0.56
C HIS A 435 13.37 11.65 -0.28
N LEU A 436 12.72 12.54 -1.03
CA LEU A 436 13.39 13.59 -1.80
C LEU A 436 14.21 14.53 -0.89
N SER A 437 13.60 15.03 0.18
CA SER A 437 14.24 15.96 1.12
C SER A 437 15.47 15.35 1.79
N GLY A 438 15.36 14.10 2.26
CA GLY A 438 16.48 13.38 2.83
C GLY A 438 17.59 13.13 1.81
N ALA A 439 17.23 12.76 0.58
CA ALA A 439 18.19 12.56 -0.51
C ALA A 439 18.95 13.83 -0.93
N LEU A 440 18.36 15.00 -0.67
CA LEU A 440 18.95 16.33 -0.88
C LEU A 440 19.72 16.84 0.35
N ALA A 441 19.86 16.03 1.41
CA ALA A 441 20.44 16.44 2.69
C ALA A 441 19.72 17.67 3.30
N LYS A 442 18.42 17.80 3.06
CA LYS A 442 17.59 18.85 3.67
C LYS A 442 17.21 18.42 5.08
N PRO A 443 17.40 19.27 6.10
CA PRO A 443 16.76 19.08 7.40
C PRO A 443 15.26 18.80 7.23
N THR A 444 14.78 17.70 7.82
CA THR A 444 13.38 17.27 7.67
C THR A 444 12.80 16.73 8.97
N LEU A 445 11.61 17.22 9.33
CA LEU A 445 10.74 16.62 10.35
C LEU A 445 9.75 15.69 9.67
N LEU A 446 9.88 14.39 9.91
CA LEU A 446 8.97 13.39 9.38
C LEU A 446 7.90 13.03 10.40
N LEU A 447 6.65 13.37 10.10
CA LEU A 447 5.48 12.98 10.87
C LEU A 447 5.09 11.55 10.46
N THR A 448 5.23 10.59 11.37
CA THR A 448 5.03 9.16 11.06
C THR A 448 3.86 8.58 11.84
N PRO A 449 3.05 7.71 11.22
CA PRO A 449 1.99 7.01 11.92
C PRO A 449 2.55 6.00 12.93
N HIS A 450 1.67 5.50 13.80
CA HIS A 450 2.02 4.46 14.77
C HIS A 450 2.39 3.16 14.07
N ALA A 451 1.59 2.75 13.08
CA ALA A 451 1.90 1.61 12.23
C ALA A 451 3.19 1.91 11.45
N LEU A 452 4.20 1.09 11.65
CA LEU A 452 5.55 1.42 11.22
C LEU A 452 5.78 1.04 9.74
N ASP A 453 6.31 1.96 8.95
CA ASP A 453 6.96 1.57 7.70
C ASP A 453 8.40 1.16 8.01
N TRP A 454 8.85 0.06 7.44
CA TRP A 454 10.17 -0.50 7.72
C TRP A 454 11.32 0.46 7.36
N ARG A 455 11.08 1.45 6.48
CA ARG A 455 12.08 2.49 6.14
C ARG A 455 12.43 3.39 7.32
N TRP A 456 11.53 3.51 8.29
CA TRP A 456 11.70 4.39 9.45
C TRP A 456 12.11 3.64 10.72
N LEU A 457 12.12 2.29 10.67
CA LEU A 457 12.41 1.38 11.78
C LEU A 457 11.54 1.64 13.03
N ARG A 458 11.68 0.76 14.03
CA ARG A 458 11.03 0.89 15.34
C ARG A 458 11.89 1.67 16.34
N ASP A 459 11.23 2.24 17.35
CA ASP A 459 11.84 2.75 18.60
C ASP A 459 12.98 3.76 18.44
N ARG A 460 12.91 4.60 17.40
CA ARG A 460 13.92 5.62 17.12
C ARG A 460 13.36 6.94 16.60
N ALA A 461 14.09 8.02 16.83
CA ALA A 461 13.73 9.38 16.42
C ALA A 461 14.58 9.90 15.24
N ASP A 462 15.53 9.12 14.75
CA ASP A 462 16.41 9.41 13.62
C ASP A 462 16.17 8.43 12.46
N SER A 463 16.77 8.67 11.30
CA SER A 463 16.70 7.77 10.15
C SER A 463 18.10 7.28 9.73
N PRO A 464 18.37 5.96 9.70
CA PRO A 464 19.64 5.46 9.18
C PRO A 464 19.78 5.73 7.67
N TRP A 465 18.66 5.88 6.95
CA TRP A 465 18.65 6.19 5.53
C TRP A 465 18.96 7.66 5.24
N TYR A 466 18.62 8.57 6.16
CA TYR A 466 18.67 10.00 5.98
C TYR A 466 19.15 10.68 7.28
N PRO A 467 20.46 10.93 7.41
CA PRO A 467 21.03 11.52 8.63
C PRO A 467 20.50 12.92 8.98
N THR A 468 19.85 13.61 8.03
CA THR A 468 19.24 14.94 8.22
C THR A 468 17.77 14.89 8.61
N MET A 469 17.25 13.72 9.00
CA MET A 469 15.84 13.53 9.37
C MET A 469 15.65 13.27 10.85
N ARG A 470 14.63 13.91 11.41
CA ARG A 470 14.07 13.61 12.72
C ARG A 470 12.63 13.11 12.58
N LEU A 471 12.33 12.00 13.22
CA LEU A 471 11.04 11.32 13.21
C LEU A 471 10.20 11.76 14.41
N ILE A 472 8.98 12.23 14.14
CA ILE A 472 7.96 12.49 15.16
C ILE A 472 6.82 11.49 14.92
N ARG A 473 6.79 10.45 15.77
CA ARG A 473 5.91 9.30 15.61
C ARG A 473 4.72 9.38 16.54
N GLN A 474 3.56 8.93 16.07
CA GLN A 474 2.38 8.75 16.92
C GLN A 474 2.69 7.81 18.09
N SER A 475 2.25 8.20 19.28
CA SER A 475 2.26 7.35 20.48
C SER A 475 1.15 6.31 20.48
N ARG A 476 0.05 6.57 19.74
CA ARG A 476 -1.08 5.66 19.57
C ARG A 476 -1.62 5.73 18.14
N ALA A 477 -1.99 4.58 17.59
CA ALA A 477 -2.56 4.51 16.24
C ALA A 477 -3.74 5.46 16.05
N GLY A 478 -3.65 6.30 15.01
CA GLY A 478 -4.69 7.25 14.63
C GLY A 478 -4.68 8.57 15.42
N ASP A 479 -3.94 8.66 16.52
CA ASP A 479 -3.85 9.88 17.31
C ASP A 479 -2.63 10.73 16.91
N TRP A 480 -2.90 11.85 16.25
CA TRP A 480 -1.89 12.82 15.82
C TRP A 480 -1.63 13.93 16.86
N SER A 481 -2.35 13.96 17.98
CA SER A 481 -2.32 15.09 18.92
C SER A 481 -0.92 15.33 19.49
N ASP A 482 -0.26 14.28 19.99
CA ASP A 482 1.11 14.34 20.51
C ASP A 482 2.12 14.77 19.43
N VAL A 483 1.98 14.20 18.22
CA VAL A 483 2.85 14.52 17.07
C VAL A 483 2.78 16.01 16.74
N LEU A 484 1.57 16.58 16.76
CA LEU A 484 1.33 17.98 16.43
C LEU A 484 1.84 18.94 17.52
N VAL A 485 1.76 18.56 18.79
CA VAL A 485 2.37 19.32 19.90
C VAL A 485 3.89 19.34 19.76
N ARG A 486 4.52 18.18 19.57
CA ARG A 486 5.97 18.07 19.40
C ARG A 486 6.49 18.77 18.13
N LEU A 487 5.70 18.75 17.05
CA LEU A 487 5.97 19.54 15.85
C LEU A 487 5.97 21.04 16.17
N GLN A 488 4.97 21.52 16.90
CA GLN A 488 4.88 22.94 17.27
C GLN A 488 6.09 23.37 18.12
N GLU A 489 6.52 22.52 19.06
CA GLU A 489 7.73 22.76 19.85
C GLU A 489 8.98 22.82 18.97
N ALA A 490 9.14 21.87 18.04
CA ALA A 490 10.28 21.82 17.12
C ALA A 490 10.34 23.05 16.20
N LEU A 491 9.20 23.56 15.72
CA LEU A 491 9.13 24.75 14.87
C LEU A 491 9.38 26.07 15.63
N ARG A 492 9.29 26.06 16.96
CA ARG A 492 9.61 27.21 17.81
C ARG A 492 11.07 27.20 18.26
N ALA A 493 11.75 26.06 18.19
CA ALA A 493 13.16 25.95 18.51
C ALA A 493 14.03 26.70 17.48
N PRO A 494 15.24 27.16 17.86
CA PRO A 494 16.23 27.65 16.90
C PRO A 494 16.48 26.61 15.80
N ALA A 495 16.76 27.06 14.56
CA ALA A 495 16.88 26.19 13.39
C ALA A 495 17.83 25.00 13.58
N ASP A 496 18.96 25.22 14.26
CA ASP A 496 19.97 24.20 14.54
C ASP A 496 19.52 23.15 15.57
N ALA A 497 18.47 23.43 16.36
CA ALA A 497 17.90 22.53 17.36
C ALA A 497 16.59 21.84 16.91
N ALA A 498 16.02 22.25 15.76
CA ALA A 498 14.77 21.68 15.28
C ALA A 498 14.93 20.21 14.85
N VAL A 499 16.11 19.84 14.32
CA VAL A 499 16.37 18.53 13.71
C VAL A 499 17.38 17.68 14.50
N VAL A 500 18.01 18.24 15.53
CA VAL A 500 18.86 17.50 16.49
C VAL A 500 18.02 16.78 17.53
#